data_AF-A0A0Q4DIK3-F1
#
_entry.id   AF-A0A0Q4DIK3-F1
#
_cell.length_a   1.000
_cell.length_b   1.000
_cell.length_c   1.000
_cell.angle_alpha   90.00
_cell.angle_beta   90.00
_cell.angle_gamma   90.00
#
_symmetry.space_group_name_H-M   'P 1'
#
loop_
_entity.id
_entity.type
_entity.pdbx_description
1 polymer ?
#
loop_
_entity_poly.entity_id
_entity_poly.type
_entity_poly.pdbx_seq_one_letter_code
_entity_poly.pdbx_strand_id
1 'polypeptide(L)' 'MACRLCTTNNREALVERVAEKMWDSRMGEFEVATPWDQAGATWQSKFREMAVVAVMALER' A
#
# COMPACT_ATOMS: atom_id res chain seq x y z
N MET A 1 -15.22 8.40 16.27
CA MET A 1 -14.65 7.56 15.20
C MET A 1 -13.14 7.55 15.39
N ALA A 2 -12.55 6.40 15.71
CA ALA A 2 -11.09 6.26 15.74
C ALA A 2 -10.63 6.01 14.29
N CYS A 3 -10.18 7.06 13.61
CA CYS A 3 -9.53 6.90 12.32
C CYS A 3 -8.22 6.13 12.55
N ARG A 4 -8.02 4.99 11.86
CA ARG A 4 -6.78 4.21 11.93
C ARG A 4 -5.55 5.03 11.52
N LEU A 5 -5.73 6.09 10.71
CA LEU A 5 -4.67 7.01 10.33
C LEU A 5 -4.27 7.92 11.51
N CYS A 6 -5.24 8.41 12.30
CA CYS A 6 -4.99 9.32 13.42
C CYS A 6 -4.29 8.66 14.62
N THR A 7 -4.19 7.33 14.65
CA THR A 7 -3.53 6.55 15.71
C THR A 7 -2.26 5.84 15.25
N THR A 8 -1.90 5.94 13.97
CA THR A 8 -0.71 5.26 13.47
C THR A 8 0.53 6.09 13.77
N ASN A 9 1.24 5.74 14.85
CA ASN A 9 2.54 6.32 15.20
C ASN A 9 3.67 5.93 14.22
N ASN A 10 3.36 5.16 13.17
CA ASN A 10 4.34 4.66 12.22
C ASN A 10 3.85 4.84 10.78
N ARG A 11 4.16 6.01 10.22
CA ARG A 11 3.82 6.38 8.85
C ARG A 11 4.40 5.42 7.81
N GLU A 12 5.59 4.87 8.04
CA GLU A 12 6.24 3.93 7.13
C GLU A 12 5.46 2.61 7.05
N ALA A 13 5.07 2.06 8.19
CA ALA A 13 4.24 0.85 8.24
C ALA A 13 2.88 1.04 7.56
N LEU A 14 2.31 2.24 7.68
CA LEU A 14 1.07 2.59 6.97
C LEU A 14 1.29 2.63 5.45
N VAL A 15 2.34 3.29 4.98
CA VAL A 15 2.67 3.34 3.55
C VAL A 15 2.87 1.93 3.00
N GLU A 16 3.60 1.07 3.70
CA GLU A 16 3.81 -0.32 3.27
C GLU A 16 2.49 -1.09 3.18
N ARG A 17 1.62 -0.93 4.19
CA ARG A 17 0.31 -1.58 4.19
C ARG A 17 -0.60 -1.10 3.06
N VAL A 18 -0.56 0.19 2.74
CA VAL A 18 -1.32 0.76 1.63
C VAL A 18 -0.76 0.26 0.29
N ALA A 19 0.56 0.16 0.15
CA ALA A 19 1.20 -0.39 -1.05
C ALA A 19 0.79 -1.85 -1.31
N GLU A 20 0.84 -2.70 -0.28
CA GLU A 20 0.36 -4.08 -0.32
C GLU A 20 -1.11 -4.15 -0.79
N LYS A 21 -1.99 -3.32 -0.21
CA LYS A 21 -3.42 -3.32 -0.57
C LYS A 21 -3.67 -2.83 -2.00
N MET A 22 -2.90 -1.86 -2.47
CA MET A 22 -2.98 -1.41 -3.86
C MET A 22 -2.51 -2.49 -4.82
N TRP A 23 -1.44 -3.22 -4.49
CA TRP A 23 -1.00 -4.38 -5.26
C TRP A 23 -2.05 -5.48 -5.31
N ASP A 24 -2.59 -5.87 -4.15
CA ASP A 24 -3.66 -6.85 -4.03
C ASP A 24 -4.85 -6.49 -4.92
N SER A 25 -5.22 -5.20 -4.99
CA SER A 25 -6.34 -4.75 -5.83
C SER A 25 -6.11 -5.00 -7.31
N ARG A 26 -4.86 -5.03 -7.77
CA ARG A 26 -4.52 -5.34 -9.16
C ARG A 26 -4.36 -6.84 -9.37
N MET A 27 -3.79 -7.56 -8.40
CA MET A 27 -3.62 -9.00 -8.52
C MET A 27 -4.92 -9.80 -8.36
N GLY A 28 -5.94 -9.24 -7.70
CA GLY A 28 -7.25 -9.87 -7.56
C GLY A 28 -7.98 -10.14 -8.88
N GLU A 29 -7.54 -9.56 -9.99
CA GLU A 29 -8.08 -9.80 -11.33
C GLU A 29 -7.40 -10.97 -12.07
N PHE A 30 -6.30 -11.51 -11.53
CA PHE A 30 -5.53 -12.58 -12.16
C PHE A 30 -5.87 -13.94 -11.56
N GLU A 31 -5.88 -14.99 -12.41
CA GLU A 31 -6.11 -16.39 -11.98
C GLU A 31 -5.04 -16.86 -10.99
N VAL A 32 -3.80 -16.42 -11.16
CA VAL A 32 -2.70 -16.64 -10.22
C VAL A 32 -2.20 -15.29 -9.72
N ALA A 33 -2.55 -14.98 -8.47
CA ALA A 33 -2.12 -13.76 -7.82
C ALA A 33 -0.66 -13.89 -7.34
N THR A 34 0.23 -13.06 -7.87
CA THR A 34 1.59 -12.88 -7.36
C THR A 34 1.51 -12.18 -6.00
N PRO A 35 2.02 -12.78 -4.91
CA PRO A 35 2.06 -12.13 -3.60
C PRO A 35 2.91 -10.85 -3.61
N TRP A 36 2.59 -9.89 -2.72
CA TRP A 36 3.30 -8.60 -2.66
C TRP A 36 4.81 -8.72 -2.43
N ASP A 37 5.24 -9.65 -1.58
CA ASP A 37 6.65 -9.92 -1.32
C ASP A 37 7.40 -10.50 -2.54
N GLN A 38 6.65 -11.01 -3.52
CA GLN A 38 7.14 -11.57 -4.79
C GLN A 38 6.89 -10.66 -5.98
N ALA A 39 6.29 -9.48 -5.81
CA ALA A 39 6.01 -8.53 -6.88
C ALA A 39 7.28 -8.05 -7.62
N GLY A 40 8.46 -8.20 -7.00
CA GLY A 40 9.73 -7.75 -7.53
C GLY A 40 9.98 -6.27 -7.27
N ALA A 41 11.27 -5.87 -7.25
CA ALA A 41 11.70 -4.56 -6.77
C ALA A 41 11.07 -3.38 -7.53
N THR A 42 10.89 -3.51 -8.85
CA THR A 42 10.29 -2.46 -9.69
C THR A 42 8.86 -2.17 -9.29
N TRP A 43 8.02 -3.21 -9.18
CA TRP A 43 6.62 -3.05 -8.80
C TRP A 43 6.49 -2.65 -7.33
N GLN A 44 7.34 -3.19 -6.47
CA GLN A 44 7.37 -2.77 -5.08
C GLN A 44 7.65 -1.27 -4.91
N SER A 45 8.62 -0.72 -5.65
CA SER A 45 8.90 0.72 -5.66
C SER A 45 7.69 1.53 -6.15
N LYS A 46 7.10 1.13 -7.28
CA LYS A 46 5.98 1.87 -7.89
C LYS A 46 4.77 1.98 -6.98
N PHE A 47 4.38 0.88 -6.35
CA PHE A 47 3.23 0.87 -5.45
C PHE A 47 3.51 1.56 -4.12
N ARG A 48 4.76 1.55 -3.62
CA ARG A 48 5.18 2.38 -2.49
C ARG A 48 5.08 3.88 -2.81
N GLU A 49 5.57 4.30 -3.98
CA GLU A 49 5.46 5.70 -4.44
C GLU A 49 4.00 6.17 -4.48
N MET A 50 3.09 5.34 -5.00
CA MET A 50 1.65 5.62 -5.03
C MET A 50 1.03 5.66 -3.63
N ALA A 51 1.43 4.72 -2.75
CA ALA A 51 0.94 4.65 -1.38
C ALA A 51 1.32 5.90 -0.57
N VAL A 52 2.53 6.45 -0.77
CA VAL A 52 2.94 7.72 -0.14
C VAL A 52 1.98 8.85 -0.51
N VAL A 53 1.66 9.00 -1.80
CA VAL A 53 0.74 10.06 -2.27
C VAL A 53 -0.67 9.86 -1.71
N ALA A 54 -1.16 8.62 -1.67
CA ALA A 54 -2.47 8.32 -1.11
C ALA A 54 -2.55 8.62 0.38
N VAL A 55 -1.53 8.25 1.16
CA VAL A 55 -1.45 8.58 2.59
C VAL A 55 -1.45 10.10 2.80
N MET A 56 -0.64 10.85 2.04
CA MET A 56 -0.61 12.31 2.11
C MET A 56 -1.96 12.97 1.80
N ALA A 57 -2.75 12.38 0.89
CA ALA A 57 -4.08 12.89 0.56
C ALA A 57 -5.08 12.70 1.71
N LEU A 58 -4.87 11.70 2.56
CA LEU A 58 -5.75 11.34 3.69
C LEU A 58 -5.31 11.95 5.04
N GLU A 59 -4.11 12.53 5.10
CA GLU A 59 -3.57 13.25 6.27
C GLU A 59 -4.06 14.73 6.36
N ARG A 60 -4.99 15.13 5.48
CA ARG A 60 -5.59 16.48 5.43
C ARG A 60 -6.95 16.52 6.12
#